data_AF-A0A3L6QYS5-F1
#
_entry.id   AF-A0A3L6QYS5-F1
#
_cell.length_a   1.000
_cell.length_b   1.000
_cell.length_c   1.000
_cell.angle_alpha   90.00
_cell.angle_beta   90.00
_cell.angle_gamma   90.00
#
_symmetry.space_group_name_H-M   'P 1'
#
loop_
_entity.id
_entity.type
_entity.pdbx_description
1 polymer ?
#
loop_
_entity_poly.entity_id
_entity_poly.type
_entity_poly.pdbx_seq_one_letter_code
_entity_poly.pdbx_strand_id
1 'polypeptide(L)'
;MEAAVHGVEGAVLPNVYQNGFNSTKEAAPQEEPEPELFLEEPQPCQTRSYGLVTRILAADTNSPYDVLGVNWKMSTDNMKKRYWKLSLLVHPDKCPHPSAQEAFVKLNNAFKDLQDPDKRGAIDEKIKKKDEMEQFEIELKAMREAAEWRRLQGISLAGDEELLAGPKEAQAPKRDEWMTTLPPERKAGVPMHSSFSMNGKEGRGDTSVWTDTPLDRAQKAQQSYLEAYNKTKAIAEGDDVKSKNLDASIVDKYNTSKRSVSLVQKHRDSKKEKKKQKQHEKEEWEGNHPWKPWDREKDLSAGRQKIIIGRANCTVPSSRRELKTPMYKWQDL
;
A
#
# COMPACT_ATOMS: atom_id res chain seq x y z
N MET A 1 -69.40 43.88 -2.41
CA MET A 1 -68.96 44.80 -3.48
C MET A 1 -68.61 43.94 -4.67
N GLU A 2 -69.54 43.86 -5.62
CA GLU A 2 -69.34 43.27 -6.95
C GLU A 2 -68.53 44.23 -7.84
N ALA A 3 -67.66 43.66 -8.69
CA ALA A 3 -67.32 44.10 -10.05
C ALA A 3 -66.50 42.94 -10.68
N ALA A 4 -66.96 42.19 -11.71
CA ALA A 4 -67.11 42.58 -13.13
C ALA A 4 -65.71 42.78 -13.79
N VAL A 5 -65.28 42.23 -14.93
CA VAL A 5 -65.94 41.88 -16.20
C VAL A 5 -64.86 41.33 -17.17
N HIS A 6 -65.18 40.26 -17.94
CA HIS A 6 -64.86 39.99 -19.39
C HIS A 6 -63.39 39.90 -19.87
N GLY A 7 -63.01 39.18 -20.93
CA GLY A 7 -63.71 38.50 -22.02
C GLY A 7 -62.70 37.83 -22.96
N VAL A 8 -63.21 36.97 -23.83
CA VAL A 8 -62.51 36.05 -24.76
C VAL A 8 -62.52 36.63 -26.18
N GLU A 9 -61.42 36.50 -26.93
CA GLU A 9 -61.31 36.56 -28.41
C GLU A 9 -59.81 36.29 -28.75
N GLY A 10 -59.35 35.50 -29.73
CA GLY A 10 -59.91 35.06 -31.00
C GLY A 10 -59.24 35.82 -32.15
N ALA A 11 -58.04 35.42 -32.62
CA ALA A 11 -57.44 36.02 -33.83
C ALA A 11 -56.62 35.03 -34.66
N VAL A 12 -57.17 34.74 -35.84
CA VAL A 12 -56.62 34.04 -36.99
C VAL A 12 -55.69 34.97 -37.76
N LEU A 13 -54.53 34.49 -38.23
CA LEU A 13 -53.68 35.21 -39.18
C LEU A 13 -53.79 34.60 -40.59
N PRO A 14 -53.99 35.41 -41.65
CA PRO A 14 -54.12 34.94 -43.02
C PRO A 14 -52.81 34.92 -43.82
N ASN A 15 -52.83 34.04 -44.82
CA ASN A 15 -51.84 33.77 -45.87
C ASN A 15 -51.92 34.81 -47.01
N VAL A 16 -50.78 35.33 -47.48
CA VAL A 16 -50.70 36.33 -48.56
C VAL A 16 -49.45 36.11 -49.44
N TYR A 17 -49.75 35.72 -50.68
CA TYR A 17 -49.13 36.08 -51.98
C TYR A 17 -48.02 35.25 -52.65
N GLN A 18 -48.43 34.80 -53.85
CA GLN A 18 -47.70 34.35 -55.02
C GLN A 18 -46.78 35.44 -55.60
N ASN A 19 -45.81 35.02 -56.43
CA ASN A 19 -45.54 35.61 -57.74
C ASN A 19 -44.75 34.62 -58.62
N GLY A 20 -45.13 34.51 -59.90
CA GLY A 20 -44.53 33.62 -60.89
C GLY A 20 -43.79 34.33 -62.03
N PHE A 21 -43.52 33.55 -63.10
CA PHE A 21 -42.95 33.89 -64.42
C PHE A 21 -41.42 34.15 -64.45
N ASN A 22 -40.58 33.69 -65.40
CA ASN A 22 -40.77 33.00 -66.67
C ASN A 22 -39.44 32.37 -67.19
N SER A 23 -39.54 31.19 -67.79
CA SER A 23 -38.82 30.65 -68.96
C SER A 23 -37.45 31.23 -69.38
N THR A 24 -36.40 30.41 -69.32
CA THR A 24 -35.44 30.23 -70.42
C THR A 24 -35.00 28.78 -70.52
N LYS A 25 -34.99 28.28 -71.76
CA LYS A 25 -34.59 26.95 -72.18
C LYS A 25 -33.13 27.07 -72.60
N GLU A 26 -32.23 26.36 -71.94
CA GLU A 26 -30.88 26.18 -72.43
C GLU A 26 -30.45 24.73 -72.21
N ALA A 27 -29.84 24.18 -73.24
CA ALA A 27 -29.71 22.77 -73.47
C ALA A 27 -28.32 22.24 -73.04
N ALA A 28 -28.34 20.97 -72.61
CA ALA A 28 -27.21 20.03 -72.46
C ALA A 28 -26.32 20.16 -71.19
N PRO A 29 -25.66 19.06 -70.74
CA PRO A 29 -25.75 17.66 -71.15
C PRO A 29 -26.34 16.74 -70.07
N GLN A 30 -26.74 15.54 -70.48
CA GLN A 30 -27.16 14.46 -69.58
C GLN A 30 -25.98 14.07 -68.68
N GLU A 31 -26.16 14.24 -67.38
CA GLU A 31 -25.32 13.63 -66.35
C GLU A 31 -25.77 12.17 -66.26
N GLU A 32 -24.94 11.24 -66.74
CA GLU A 32 -25.15 9.82 -66.50
C GLU A 32 -25.26 9.61 -64.98
N PRO A 33 -26.21 8.81 -64.48
CA PRO A 33 -26.26 8.53 -63.05
C PRO A 33 -24.94 7.86 -62.66
N GLU A 34 -24.14 8.54 -61.84
CA GLU A 34 -23.03 7.90 -61.15
C GLU A 34 -23.57 6.62 -60.51
N PRO A 35 -22.88 5.47 -60.65
CA PRO A 35 -23.38 4.22 -60.13
C PRO A 35 -23.61 4.44 -58.64
N GLU A 36 -24.88 4.36 -58.22
CA GLU A 36 -25.22 4.30 -56.80
C GLU A 36 -24.26 3.27 -56.20
N LEU A 37 -23.35 3.76 -55.37
CA LEU A 37 -22.55 2.92 -54.50
C LEU A 37 -23.61 2.16 -53.71
N PHE A 38 -23.88 0.95 -54.17
CA PHE A 38 -24.75 -0.02 -53.56
C PHE A 38 -24.06 -0.35 -52.23
N LEU A 39 -24.26 0.53 -51.26
CA LEU A 39 -24.10 0.25 -49.85
C LEU A 39 -25.13 -0.85 -49.63
N GLU A 40 -24.69 -2.10 -49.84
CA GLU A 40 -25.43 -3.28 -49.43
C GLU A 40 -25.86 -3.01 -47.98
N GLU A 41 -27.14 -2.70 -47.79
CA GLU A 41 -27.67 -2.54 -46.46
C GLU A 41 -27.41 -3.87 -45.73
N PRO A 42 -26.63 -3.86 -44.65
CA PRO A 42 -26.21 -5.08 -44.01
C PRO A 42 -27.46 -5.85 -43.56
N GLN A 43 -27.50 -7.14 -43.92
CA GLN A 43 -28.59 -8.06 -43.61
C GLN A 43 -29.04 -7.88 -42.14
N PRO A 44 -30.34 -7.93 -41.81
CA PRO A 44 -30.86 -7.61 -40.47
C PRO A 44 -30.29 -8.50 -39.33
N CYS A 45 -29.73 -9.65 -39.69
CA CYS A 45 -28.95 -10.54 -38.82
C CYS A 45 -27.61 -9.93 -38.39
N GLN A 46 -26.92 -9.25 -39.31
CA GLN A 46 -25.61 -8.63 -39.10
C GLN A 46 -25.75 -7.38 -38.23
N THR A 47 -26.73 -6.51 -38.49
CA THR A 47 -26.91 -5.25 -37.74
C THR A 47 -26.97 -5.44 -36.22
N ARG A 48 -27.64 -6.52 -35.75
CA ARG A 48 -27.73 -6.84 -34.32
C ARG A 48 -26.40 -7.28 -33.71
N SER A 49 -25.60 -8.05 -34.44
CA SER A 49 -24.29 -8.51 -33.97
C SER A 49 -23.29 -7.35 -33.92
N TYR A 50 -23.25 -6.50 -34.97
CA TYR A 50 -22.37 -5.33 -35.02
C TYR A 50 -22.66 -4.35 -33.87
N GLY A 51 -23.95 -4.04 -33.60
CA GLY A 51 -24.32 -3.17 -32.48
C GLY A 51 -23.95 -3.72 -31.09
N LEU A 52 -23.88 -5.04 -30.94
CA LEU A 52 -23.43 -5.66 -29.69
C LEU A 52 -21.92 -5.56 -29.50
N VAL A 53 -21.14 -5.76 -30.57
CA VAL A 53 -19.68 -5.61 -30.57
C VAL A 53 -19.30 -4.19 -30.18
N THR A 54 -19.90 -3.18 -30.81
CA THR A 54 -19.63 -1.76 -30.48
C THR A 54 -20.00 -1.42 -29.05
N ARG A 55 -21.15 -1.89 -28.56
CA ARG A 55 -21.57 -1.71 -27.16
C ARG A 55 -20.56 -2.32 -26.17
N ILE A 56 -20.10 -3.54 -26.42
CA ILE A 56 -19.14 -4.23 -25.55
C ILE A 56 -17.79 -3.50 -25.54
N LEU A 57 -17.35 -2.99 -26.69
CA LEU A 57 -16.12 -2.20 -26.78
C LEU A 57 -16.26 -0.85 -26.06
N ALA A 58 -17.42 -0.21 -26.13
CA ALA A 58 -17.71 1.05 -25.46
C ALA A 58 -17.86 0.93 -23.93
N ALA A 59 -18.28 -0.24 -23.42
CA ALA A 59 -18.48 -0.46 -21.99
C ALA A 59 -17.18 -0.29 -21.18
N ASP A 60 -17.26 0.15 -19.93
CA ASP A 60 -16.07 0.32 -19.09
C ASP A 60 -15.47 -1.02 -18.67
N THR A 61 -14.14 -1.15 -18.73
CA THR A 61 -13.42 -2.35 -18.24
C THR A 61 -13.57 -2.53 -16.73
N ASN A 62 -13.88 -1.46 -16.00
CA ASN A 62 -14.10 -1.49 -14.55
C ASN A 62 -15.48 -2.04 -14.14
N SER A 63 -16.40 -2.23 -15.09
CA SER A 63 -17.77 -2.72 -14.83
C SER A 63 -18.07 -4.00 -15.63
N PRO A 64 -17.69 -5.18 -15.11
CA PRO A 64 -17.96 -6.46 -15.78
C PRO A 64 -19.46 -6.74 -16.02
N TYR A 65 -20.32 -6.23 -15.13
CA TYR A 65 -21.77 -6.35 -15.25
C TYR A 65 -22.33 -5.60 -16.47
N ASP A 66 -21.77 -4.43 -16.78
CA ASP A 66 -22.18 -3.61 -17.93
C ASP A 66 -21.75 -4.27 -19.25
N VAL A 67 -20.54 -4.84 -19.30
CA VAL A 67 -20.04 -5.62 -20.45
C VAL A 67 -20.98 -6.79 -20.79
N LEU A 68 -21.43 -7.54 -19.78
CA LEU A 68 -22.42 -8.61 -19.98
C LEU A 68 -23.85 -8.07 -20.22
N GLY A 69 -24.12 -6.80 -19.90
CA GLY A 69 -25.43 -6.19 -19.93
C GLY A 69 -26.39 -6.86 -18.95
N VAL A 70 -25.93 -7.16 -17.74
CA VAL A 70 -26.71 -7.77 -16.65
C VAL A 70 -26.72 -6.84 -15.44
N ASN A 71 -27.77 -6.94 -14.64
CA ASN A 71 -27.82 -6.25 -13.36
C ASN A 71 -26.96 -6.99 -12.31
N TRP A 72 -26.28 -6.27 -11.43
CA TRP A 72 -25.45 -6.84 -10.37
C TRP A 72 -26.23 -7.73 -9.38
N LYS A 73 -27.54 -7.48 -9.21
CA LYS A 73 -28.47 -8.29 -8.38
C LYS A 73 -28.91 -9.60 -9.06
N MET A 74 -28.45 -9.89 -10.29
CA MET A 74 -28.87 -11.07 -11.04
C MET A 74 -28.19 -12.36 -10.52
N SER A 75 -28.93 -13.48 -10.57
CA SER A 75 -28.40 -14.81 -10.23
C SER A 75 -27.32 -15.29 -11.21
N THR A 76 -26.38 -16.10 -10.72
CA THR A 76 -25.22 -16.66 -11.46
C THR A 76 -25.64 -17.47 -12.68
N ASP A 77 -26.75 -18.21 -12.62
CA ASP A 77 -27.24 -19.02 -13.74
C ASP A 77 -27.73 -18.15 -14.90
N ASN A 78 -28.33 -17.01 -14.60
CA ASN A 78 -28.78 -16.07 -15.62
C ASN A 78 -27.59 -15.35 -16.27
N MET A 79 -26.52 -15.09 -15.52
CA MET A 79 -25.26 -14.55 -16.08
C MET A 79 -24.62 -15.52 -17.07
N LYS A 80 -24.55 -16.82 -16.73
CA LYS A 80 -24.05 -17.88 -17.64
C LYS A 80 -24.86 -17.96 -18.93
N LYS A 81 -26.19 -17.94 -18.82
CA LYS A 81 -27.10 -17.96 -19.99
C LYS A 81 -26.89 -16.72 -20.88
N ARG A 82 -26.69 -15.54 -20.27
CA ARG A 82 -26.46 -14.31 -21.01
C ARG A 82 -25.11 -14.32 -21.72
N TYR A 83 -24.07 -14.75 -21.02
CA TYR A 83 -22.74 -14.95 -21.60
C TYR A 83 -22.80 -15.87 -22.81
N TRP A 84 -23.40 -17.06 -22.69
CA TRP A 84 -23.50 -18.02 -23.80
C TRP A 84 -24.17 -17.43 -25.04
N LYS A 85 -25.30 -16.72 -24.86
CA LYS A 85 -25.98 -16.02 -25.97
C LYS A 85 -25.11 -14.94 -26.60
N LEU A 86 -24.42 -14.13 -25.79
CA LEU A 86 -23.54 -13.07 -26.29
C LEU A 86 -22.31 -13.63 -27.00
N SER A 87 -21.70 -14.69 -26.47
CA SER A 87 -20.55 -15.37 -27.08
C SER A 87 -20.87 -15.86 -28.48
N LEU A 88 -22.07 -16.40 -28.71
CA LEU A 88 -22.50 -16.82 -30.06
C LEU A 88 -22.69 -15.64 -31.02
N LEU A 89 -23.13 -14.49 -30.51
CA LEU A 89 -23.44 -13.28 -31.27
C LEU A 89 -22.23 -12.37 -31.51
N VAL A 90 -21.10 -12.63 -30.85
CA VAL A 90 -19.86 -11.84 -30.91
C VAL A 90 -18.67 -12.71 -31.34
N HIS A 91 -18.91 -13.97 -31.67
CA HIS A 91 -17.86 -14.90 -32.06
C HIS A 91 -17.18 -14.45 -33.36
N PRO A 92 -15.83 -14.41 -33.44
CA PRO A 92 -15.10 -13.92 -34.62
C PRO A 92 -15.43 -14.68 -35.91
N ASP A 93 -15.80 -15.96 -35.82
CA ASP A 93 -16.21 -16.79 -36.98
C ASP A 93 -17.64 -16.47 -37.48
N LYS A 94 -18.54 -16.06 -36.59
CA LYS A 94 -19.96 -15.81 -36.93
C LYS A 94 -20.23 -14.35 -37.24
N CYS A 95 -19.34 -13.46 -36.84
CA CYS A 95 -19.53 -12.02 -36.85
C CYS A 95 -18.44 -11.37 -37.72
N PRO A 96 -18.79 -10.83 -38.91
CA PRO A 96 -17.82 -10.25 -39.84
C PRO A 96 -17.25 -8.87 -39.39
N HIS A 97 -17.35 -8.52 -38.11
CA HIS A 97 -16.85 -7.24 -37.58
C HIS A 97 -15.34 -7.32 -37.31
N PRO A 98 -14.52 -6.32 -37.72
CA PRO A 98 -13.06 -6.35 -37.55
C PRO A 98 -12.62 -6.49 -36.09
N SER A 99 -13.29 -5.79 -35.18
CA SER A 99 -13.06 -5.85 -33.72
C SER A 99 -13.87 -6.93 -32.98
N ALA A 100 -14.48 -7.91 -33.66
CA ALA A 100 -15.25 -8.96 -32.98
C ALA A 100 -14.40 -9.76 -31.97
N GLN A 101 -13.14 -10.04 -32.32
CA GLN A 101 -12.20 -10.75 -31.46
C GLN A 101 -11.91 -9.98 -30.17
N GLU A 102 -11.72 -8.67 -30.26
CA GLU A 102 -11.46 -7.81 -29.10
C GLU A 102 -12.67 -7.79 -28.15
N ALA A 103 -13.87 -7.60 -28.71
CA ALA A 103 -15.11 -7.65 -27.94
C ALA A 103 -15.33 -9.02 -27.27
N PHE A 104 -15.00 -10.11 -27.96
CA PHE A 104 -15.10 -11.47 -27.41
C PHE A 104 -14.13 -11.66 -26.23
N VAL A 105 -12.88 -11.20 -26.36
CA VAL A 105 -11.89 -11.25 -25.27
C VAL A 105 -12.37 -10.45 -24.06
N LYS A 106 -12.89 -9.23 -24.28
CA LYS A 106 -13.42 -8.38 -23.22
C LYS A 106 -14.63 -9.02 -22.51
N LEU A 107 -15.56 -9.58 -23.28
CA LEU A 107 -16.70 -10.34 -22.76
C LEU A 107 -16.25 -11.54 -21.92
N ASN A 108 -15.24 -12.28 -22.39
CA ASN A 108 -14.71 -13.44 -21.69
C ASN A 108 -14.00 -13.07 -20.39
N ASN A 109 -13.23 -11.98 -20.38
CA ASN A 109 -12.57 -11.49 -19.17
C ASN A 109 -13.59 -11.04 -18.12
N ALA A 110 -14.60 -10.26 -18.54
CA ALA A 110 -15.69 -9.84 -17.65
C ALA A 110 -16.43 -11.04 -17.03
N PHE A 111 -16.71 -12.08 -17.83
CA PHE A 111 -17.36 -13.29 -17.32
C PHE A 111 -16.48 -14.06 -16.32
N LYS A 112 -15.16 -14.16 -16.56
CA LYS A 112 -14.22 -14.80 -15.62
C LYS A 112 -14.19 -14.08 -14.27
N ASP A 113 -14.14 -12.75 -14.28
CA ASP A 113 -14.11 -11.98 -13.04
C ASP A 113 -15.41 -12.10 -12.24
N LEU A 114 -16.56 -12.26 -12.91
CA LEU A 114 -17.85 -12.53 -12.26
C LEU A 114 -18.04 -13.99 -11.83
N GLN A 115 -17.26 -14.91 -12.38
CA GLN A 115 -17.29 -16.32 -12.01
C GLN A 115 -16.52 -16.57 -10.71
N ASP A 116 -15.45 -15.82 -10.46
CA ASP A 116 -14.66 -15.86 -9.23
C ASP A 116 -15.42 -15.15 -8.08
N PRO A 117 -15.77 -15.83 -6.98
CA PRO A 117 -16.58 -15.24 -5.90
C PRO A 117 -15.85 -14.08 -5.19
N ASP A 118 -14.53 -14.17 -5.03
CA ASP A 118 -13.72 -13.16 -4.34
C ASP A 118 -13.66 -11.85 -5.15
N LYS A 119 -13.42 -11.95 -6.46
CA LYS A 119 -13.42 -10.78 -7.34
C LYS A 119 -14.80 -10.18 -7.46
N ARG A 120 -15.83 -11.02 -7.59
CA ARG A 120 -17.23 -10.57 -7.61
C ARG A 120 -17.57 -9.80 -6.33
N GLY A 121 -17.21 -10.33 -5.15
CA GLY A 121 -17.40 -9.65 -3.88
C GLY A 121 -16.74 -8.27 -3.85
N ALA A 122 -15.48 -8.17 -4.31
CA ALA A 122 -14.78 -6.88 -4.37
C ALA A 122 -15.44 -5.88 -5.34
N ILE A 123 -15.98 -6.33 -6.46
CA ILE A 123 -16.74 -5.49 -7.40
C ILE A 123 -18.06 -5.05 -6.76
N ASP A 124 -18.79 -5.97 -6.16
CA ASP A 124 -20.09 -5.70 -5.51
C ASP A 124 -19.94 -4.72 -4.35
N GLU A 125 -18.88 -4.82 -3.55
CA GLU A 125 -18.57 -3.85 -2.50
C GLU A 125 -18.27 -2.46 -3.05
N LYS A 126 -17.52 -2.36 -4.15
CA LYS A 126 -17.25 -1.07 -4.80
C LYS A 126 -18.52 -0.43 -5.32
N ILE A 127 -19.41 -1.22 -5.92
CA ILE A 127 -20.73 -0.74 -6.40
C ILE A 127 -21.55 -0.23 -5.22
N LYS A 128 -21.66 -1.01 -4.13
CA LYS A 128 -22.40 -0.57 -2.92
C LYS A 128 -21.84 0.71 -2.33
N LYS A 129 -20.52 0.81 -2.17
CA LYS A 129 -19.86 2.02 -1.65
C LYS A 129 -20.14 3.23 -2.55
N LYS A 130 -20.14 3.05 -3.87
CA LYS A 130 -20.49 4.10 -4.82
C LYS A 130 -21.95 4.52 -4.67
N ASP A 131 -22.87 3.56 -4.62
CA ASP A 131 -24.30 3.82 -4.41
C ASP A 131 -24.55 4.57 -3.08
N GLU A 132 -23.86 4.18 -2.02
CA GLU A 132 -23.93 4.84 -0.70
C GLU A 132 -23.40 6.28 -0.75
N MET A 133 -22.29 6.53 -1.44
CA MET A 133 -21.74 7.88 -1.63
C MET A 133 -22.70 8.75 -2.46
N GLU A 134 -23.26 8.22 -3.56
CA GLU A 134 -24.23 8.95 -4.38
C GLU A 134 -25.50 9.27 -3.60
N GLN A 135 -26.00 8.33 -2.78
CA GLN A 135 -27.13 8.57 -1.88
C GLN A 135 -26.83 9.68 -0.88
N PHE A 136 -25.65 9.67 -0.28
CA PHE A 136 -25.21 10.71 0.64
C PHE A 136 -25.10 12.08 -0.05
N GLU A 137 -24.59 12.13 -1.28
CA GLU A 137 -24.53 13.37 -2.07
C GLU A 137 -25.91 13.91 -2.42
N ILE A 138 -26.85 13.03 -2.78
CA ILE A 138 -28.25 13.40 -3.05
C ILE A 138 -28.91 13.92 -1.77
N GLU A 139 -28.71 13.24 -0.65
CA GLU A 139 -29.24 13.67 0.65
C GLU A 139 -28.67 15.04 1.04
N LEU A 140 -27.36 15.24 0.91
CA LEU A 140 -26.71 16.52 1.19
C LEU A 140 -27.22 17.62 0.27
N LYS A 141 -27.44 17.33 -1.01
CA LYS A 141 -28.02 18.27 -1.97
C LYS A 141 -29.44 18.65 -1.59
N ALA A 142 -30.28 17.67 -1.26
CA ALA A 142 -31.63 17.91 -0.79
C ALA A 142 -31.64 18.75 0.51
N MET A 143 -30.68 18.50 1.41
CA MET A 143 -30.53 19.27 2.65
C MET A 143 -30.13 20.73 2.38
N ARG A 144 -29.23 20.97 1.42
CA ARG A 144 -28.85 22.32 0.97
C ARG A 144 -30.00 23.05 0.30
N GLU A 145 -30.70 22.40 -0.62
CA GLU A 145 -31.88 22.95 -1.28
C GLU A 145 -32.96 23.31 -0.24
N ALA A 146 -33.18 22.45 0.76
CA ALA A 146 -34.09 22.74 1.85
C ALA A 146 -33.65 23.97 2.70
N ALA A 147 -32.34 24.12 2.95
CA ALA A 147 -31.79 25.29 3.65
C ALA A 147 -31.96 26.58 2.83
N GLU A 148 -31.74 26.52 1.51
CA GLU A 148 -32.01 27.64 0.59
C GLU A 148 -33.47 28.07 0.61
N TRP A 149 -34.39 27.11 0.58
CA TRP A 149 -35.83 27.37 0.68
C TRP A 149 -36.20 28.09 1.98
N ARG A 150 -35.68 27.65 3.14
CA ARG A 150 -35.94 28.33 4.42
C ARG A 150 -35.38 29.76 4.42
N ARG A 151 -34.16 29.96 3.91
CA ARG A 151 -33.55 31.30 3.78
C ARG A 151 -34.42 32.25 2.97
N LEU A 152 -34.97 31.78 1.84
CA LEU A 152 -35.87 32.57 1.00
C LEU A 152 -37.18 32.94 1.71
N GLN A 153 -37.66 32.09 2.63
CA GLN A 153 -38.83 32.37 3.47
C GLN A 153 -38.51 33.25 4.69
N GLY A 154 -37.25 33.67 4.87
CA GLY A 154 -36.82 34.45 6.05
C GLY A 154 -36.75 33.63 7.34
N ILE A 155 -36.76 32.30 7.24
CA ILE A 155 -36.61 31.37 8.36
C ILE A 155 -35.19 30.82 8.28
N SER A 156 -34.36 31.04 9.29
CA SER A 156 -33.03 30.42 9.37
C SER A 156 -32.98 29.45 10.54
N LEU A 157 -32.55 28.21 10.27
CA LEU A 157 -32.25 27.22 11.31
C LEU A 157 -30.74 27.23 11.61
N ALA A 158 -30.37 26.93 12.85
CA ALA A 158 -28.96 26.76 13.21
C ALA A 158 -28.32 25.66 12.36
N GLY A 159 -27.23 25.98 11.67
CA GLY A 159 -26.53 25.08 10.74
C GLY A 159 -26.85 25.27 9.26
N ASP A 160 -27.92 26.01 8.91
CA ASP A 160 -28.25 26.31 7.50
C ASP A 160 -27.13 27.13 6.83
N GLU A 161 -26.51 28.05 7.56
CA GLU A 161 -25.33 28.80 7.12
C GLU A 161 -24.13 27.88 6.81
N GLU A 162 -23.93 26.79 7.57
CA GLU A 162 -22.83 25.85 7.33
C GLU A 162 -23.08 24.95 6.12
N LEU A 163 -24.33 24.52 5.91
CA LEU A 163 -24.73 23.73 4.74
C LEU A 163 -24.59 24.53 3.43
N LEU A 164 -24.92 25.83 3.49
CA LEU A 164 -24.83 26.81 2.40
C LEU A 164 -23.40 27.29 2.12
N ALA A 165 -22.55 27.40 3.14
CA ALA A 165 -21.18 27.91 3.02
C ALA A 165 -20.26 27.03 2.15
N GLY A 166 -20.74 25.89 1.66
CA GLY A 166 -19.97 24.97 0.82
C GLY A 166 -18.80 24.33 1.58
N PRO A 167 -17.93 23.57 0.89
CA PRO A 167 -16.70 23.10 1.51
C PRO A 167 -15.89 24.33 1.92
N LYS A 168 -15.68 24.54 3.22
CA LYS A 168 -14.71 25.53 3.72
C LYS A 168 -13.43 25.31 2.94
N GLU A 169 -13.04 26.29 2.11
CA GLU A 169 -11.80 26.24 1.34
C GLU A 169 -10.70 25.80 2.29
N ALA A 170 -10.20 24.58 2.09
CA ALA A 170 -9.05 24.09 2.81
C ALA A 170 -7.92 25.05 2.44
N GLN A 171 -7.63 26.00 3.31
CA GLN A 171 -6.56 26.96 3.08
C GLN A 171 -5.33 26.14 2.74
N ALA A 172 -4.82 26.31 1.51
CA ALA A 172 -3.64 25.60 1.05
C ALA A 172 -2.58 25.71 2.15
N PRO A 173 -1.87 24.63 2.51
CA PRO A 173 -0.96 24.61 3.64
C PRO A 173 0.05 25.75 3.48
N LYS A 174 -0.17 26.84 4.20
CA LYS A 174 0.72 27.99 4.17
C LYS A 174 1.99 27.53 4.86
N ARG A 175 3.11 27.54 4.13
CA ARG A 175 4.44 27.22 4.66
C ARG A 175 4.63 28.02 5.95
N ASP A 176 4.81 27.31 7.05
CA ASP A 176 4.95 27.94 8.35
C ASP A 176 6.03 29.03 8.31
N GLU A 177 5.74 30.19 8.90
CA GLU A 177 6.58 31.39 8.78
C GLU A 177 8.01 31.17 9.32
N TRP A 178 8.17 30.26 10.28
CA TRP A 178 9.48 29.84 10.84
C TRP A 178 10.40 29.16 9.82
N MET A 179 9.86 28.71 8.68
CA MET A 179 10.61 28.14 7.56
C MET A 179 10.98 29.18 6.48
N THR A 180 10.56 30.45 6.61
CA THR A 180 10.86 31.52 5.64
C THR A 180 11.57 32.71 6.26
N THR A 181 11.37 32.98 7.54
CA THR A 181 12.10 34.04 8.24
C THR A 181 13.26 33.41 9.00
N LEU A 182 14.48 33.54 8.45
CA LEU A 182 15.69 33.22 9.20
C LEU A 182 15.71 34.05 10.50
N PRO A 183 15.97 33.45 11.66
CA PRO A 183 16.12 34.19 12.91
C PRO A 183 17.17 35.30 12.74
N PRO A 184 16.88 36.55 13.16
CA PRO A 184 17.80 37.67 12.98
C PRO A 184 19.15 37.37 13.65
N GLU A 185 20.18 37.29 12.81
CA GLU A 185 21.61 37.19 13.06
C GLU A 185 22.08 36.56 14.39
N ARG A 186 22.52 35.30 14.29
CA ARG A 186 23.46 34.72 15.27
C ARG A 186 24.78 35.50 15.15
N LYS A 187 25.08 36.34 16.14
CA LYS A 187 26.35 37.07 16.24
C LYS A 187 27.53 36.12 16.04
N ALA A 188 28.38 36.41 15.05
CA ALA A 188 29.63 35.72 14.82
C ALA A 188 30.54 35.91 16.05
N GLY A 189 30.82 34.85 16.82
CA GLY A 189 31.80 34.98 17.92
C GLY A 189 31.87 33.92 19.00
N VAL A 190 31.06 32.86 19.02
CA VAL A 190 31.17 31.82 20.07
C VAL A 190 31.69 30.51 19.48
N PRO A 191 32.91 30.06 19.81
CA PRO A 191 33.42 28.77 19.35
C PRO A 191 32.72 27.62 20.10
N MET A 192 32.08 26.71 19.34
CA MET A 192 31.52 25.47 19.86
C MET A 192 32.64 24.47 20.12
N HIS A 193 32.97 24.22 21.38
CA HIS A 193 33.79 23.06 21.75
C HIS A 193 32.84 21.91 22.11
N SER A 194 32.72 20.90 21.23
CA SER A 194 31.98 19.67 21.57
C SER A 194 32.93 18.64 22.19
N SER A 195 32.81 18.43 23.49
CA SER A 195 33.51 17.33 24.18
C SER A 195 32.76 16.02 23.95
N PHE A 196 33.38 15.04 23.29
CA PHE A 196 32.83 13.69 23.15
C PHE A 196 32.95 12.94 24.48
N SER A 197 31.80 12.52 25.04
CA SER A 197 31.73 11.63 26.20
C SER A 197 31.94 10.16 25.78
N MET A 198 32.78 9.44 26.53
CA MET A 198 33.13 8.02 26.36
C MET A 198 32.36 7.10 27.31
N ASN A 199 31.17 7.50 27.77
CA ASN A 199 30.28 6.58 28.48
C ASN A 199 29.30 5.97 27.47
N GLY A 200 29.17 4.63 27.50
CA GLY A 200 28.43 3.84 26.52
C GLY A 200 27.06 4.43 26.21
N LYS A 201 26.85 4.76 24.94
CA LYS A 201 25.56 5.21 24.43
C LYS A 201 24.55 4.09 24.62
N GLU A 202 23.62 4.25 25.57
CA GLU A 202 22.29 3.68 25.37
C GLU A 202 21.88 4.05 23.94
N GLY A 203 21.53 3.04 23.14
CA GLY A 203 21.36 3.17 21.70
C GLY A 203 20.54 4.42 21.40
N ARG A 204 21.01 5.27 20.47
CA ARG A 204 20.30 6.49 20.05
C ARG A 204 18.84 6.10 19.90
N GLY A 205 18.00 6.53 20.84
CA GLY A 205 16.57 6.29 20.79
C GLY A 205 16.02 6.81 19.48
N ASP A 206 14.77 6.49 19.20
CA ASP A 206 14.10 6.81 17.96
C ASP A 206 14.42 8.22 17.44
N THR A 207 15.31 8.29 16.43
CA THR A 207 15.77 9.55 15.85
C THR A 207 14.76 10.10 14.84
N SER A 208 13.61 9.43 14.66
CA SER A 208 12.61 9.83 13.67
C SER A 208 11.97 11.18 14.00
N VAL A 209 12.05 11.63 15.26
CA VAL A 209 11.48 12.92 15.71
C VAL A 209 11.95 14.10 14.86
N TRP A 210 13.17 14.03 14.31
CA TRP A 210 13.75 15.08 13.45
C TRP A 210 13.59 14.80 11.93
N THR A 211 13.27 13.57 11.52
CA THR A 211 13.14 13.18 10.10
C THR A 211 11.69 13.03 9.63
N ASP A 212 10.72 12.98 10.55
CA ASP A 212 9.31 12.76 10.21
C ASP A 212 8.64 14.05 9.71
N THR A 213 7.87 13.92 8.62
CA THR A 213 6.98 15.00 8.14
C THR A 213 5.81 15.20 9.13
N PRO A 214 5.09 16.34 9.09
CA PRO A 214 3.93 16.56 9.95
C PRO A 214 2.84 15.48 9.81
N LEU A 215 2.67 14.93 8.60
CA LEU A 215 1.77 13.81 8.33
C LEU A 215 2.28 12.51 8.99
N ASP A 216 3.57 12.19 8.84
CA ASP A 216 4.17 10.99 9.43
C ASP A 216 4.11 11.03 10.96
N ARG A 217 4.35 12.20 11.55
CA ARG A 217 4.23 12.41 13.00
C ARG A 217 2.79 12.18 13.48
N ALA A 218 1.79 12.63 12.73
CA ALA A 218 0.39 12.41 13.04
C ALA A 218 0.00 10.92 12.94
N GLN A 219 0.45 10.22 11.89
CA GLN A 219 0.21 8.78 11.72
C GLN A 219 0.90 7.97 12.82
N LYS A 220 2.14 8.31 13.17
CA LYS A 220 2.88 7.67 14.26
C LYS A 220 2.21 7.89 15.62
N ALA A 221 1.67 9.08 15.86
CA ALA A 221 0.88 9.35 17.06
C ALA A 221 -0.40 8.49 17.11
N GLN A 222 -1.11 8.32 15.99
CA GLN A 222 -2.26 7.42 15.90
C GLN A 222 -1.88 5.96 16.19
N GLN A 223 -0.78 5.47 15.63
CA GLN A 223 -0.28 4.11 15.86
C GLN A 223 0.12 3.89 17.33
N SER A 224 0.84 4.85 17.91
CA SER A 224 1.22 4.82 19.33
C SER A 224 0.00 4.79 20.25
N TYR A 225 -1.05 5.56 19.92
CA TYR A 225 -2.32 5.53 20.65
C TYR A 225 -3.01 4.16 20.57
N LEU A 226 -3.10 3.57 19.37
CA LEU A 226 -3.67 2.24 19.15
C LEU A 226 -2.90 1.16 19.92
N GLU A 227 -1.56 1.22 19.90
CA GLU A 227 -0.71 0.28 20.63
C GLU A 227 -0.88 0.43 22.15
N ALA A 228 -0.94 1.66 22.65
CA ALA A 228 -1.22 1.93 24.06
C ALA A 228 -2.59 1.38 24.46
N TYR A 229 -3.62 1.57 23.63
CA TYR A 229 -4.96 1.03 23.86
C TYR A 229 -4.98 -0.50 23.87
N ASN A 230 -4.32 -1.14 22.90
CA ASN A 230 -4.23 -2.60 22.84
C ASN A 230 -3.48 -3.15 24.06
N LYS A 231 -2.43 -2.47 24.51
CA LYS A 231 -1.66 -2.83 25.70
C LYS A 231 -2.48 -2.68 26.98
N THR A 232 -3.24 -1.58 27.13
CA THR A 232 -4.11 -1.40 28.30
C THR A 232 -5.25 -2.41 28.31
N LYS A 233 -5.84 -2.70 27.15
CA LYS A 233 -6.86 -3.74 26.99
C LYS A 233 -6.31 -5.13 27.36
N ALA A 234 -5.12 -5.49 26.90
CA ALA A 234 -4.48 -6.75 27.24
C ALA A 234 -4.14 -6.86 28.74
N ILE A 235 -3.77 -5.75 29.39
CA ILE A 235 -3.55 -5.72 30.85
C ILE A 235 -4.87 -5.91 31.59
N ALA A 236 -5.93 -5.21 31.19
CA ALA A 236 -7.26 -5.33 31.78
C ALA A 236 -7.81 -6.76 31.65
N GLU A 237 -7.65 -7.40 30.49
CA GLU A 237 -8.04 -8.80 30.26
C GLU A 237 -7.14 -9.79 31.03
N GLY A 238 -5.88 -9.45 31.28
CA GLY A 238 -4.94 -10.27 32.03
C GLY A 238 -5.09 -10.20 33.56
N ASP A 239 -5.72 -9.14 34.09
CA ASP A 239 -5.88 -8.94 35.53
C ASP A 239 -6.95 -9.87 36.15
N ASP A 240 -7.89 -10.39 35.37
CA ASP A 240 -8.82 -11.47 35.80
C ASP A 240 -8.10 -12.81 36.05
N VAL A 241 -6.91 -13.01 35.48
CA VAL A 241 -6.13 -14.25 35.59
C VAL A 241 -5.07 -14.18 36.70
N LYS A 242 -4.59 -12.99 37.07
CA LYS A 242 -3.55 -12.82 38.12
C LYS A 242 -4.00 -13.30 39.50
N SER A 243 -5.28 -13.17 39.84
CA SER A 243 -5.84 -13.67 41.10
C SER A 243 -5.61 -15.19 41.27
N LYS A 244 -5.58 -15.95 40.17
CA LYS A 244 -5.35 -17.41 40.16
C LYS A 244 -3.87 -17.81 40.07
N ASN A 245 -2.96 -16.87 39.77
CA ASN A 245 -1.53 -17.13 39.54
C ASN A 245 -0.65 -16.93 40.79
N LEU A 246 -1.18 -16.38 41.87
CA LEU A 246 -0.41 -16.18 43.11
C LEU A 246 0.03 -17.54 43.70
N ASP A 247 -0.88 -18.51 43.74
CA ASP A 247 -0.60 -19.88 44.19
C ASP A 247 0.42 -20.58 43.29
N ALA A 248 0.32 -20.40 41.97
CA ALA A 248 1.30 -20.93 41.02
C ALA A 248 2.70 -20.33 41.26
N SER A 249 2.80 -19.01 41.50
CA SER A 249 4.08 -18.36 41.80
C SER A 249 4.69 -18.84 43.12
N ILE A 250 3.85 -19.17 44.12
CA ILE A 250 4.28 -19.68 45.42
C ILE A 250 4.83 -21.10 45.27
N VAL A 251 4.12 -21.95 44.53
CA VAL A 251 4.55 -23.33 44.23
C VAL A 251 5.84 -23.33 43.40
N ASP A 252 5.98 -22.42 42.43
CA ASP A 252 7.21 -22.29 41.65
C ASP A 252 8.41 -21.83 42.49
N LYS A 253 8.23 -20.88 43.42
CA LYS A 253 9.28 -20.47 44.37
C LYS A 253 9.69 -21.62 45.30
N TYR A 254 8.74 -22.42 45.78
CA TYR A 254 9.02 -23.60 46.58
C TYR A 254 9.76 -24.67 45.77
N ASN A 255 9.28 -24.96 44.56
CA ASN A 255 9.87 -25.96 43.69
C ASN A 255 11.26 -25.55 43.21
N THR A 256 11.50 -24.28 42.88
CA THR A 256 12.83 -23.80 42.46
C THR A 256 13.85 -23.84 43.59
N SER A 257 13.45 -23.52 44.83
CA SER A 257 14.35 -23.58 45.99
C SER A 257 14.62 -25.00 46.48
N LYS A 258 13.65 -25.91 46.36
CA LYS A 258 13.77 -27.31 46.84
C LYS A 258 14.19 -28.31 45.76
N ARG A 259 14.10 -27.96 44.47
CA ARG A 259 14.54 -28.83 43.38
C ARG A 259 16.06 -28.78 43.26
N SER A 260 16.69 -29.94 43.26
CA SER A 260 18.11 -30.06 42.96
C SER A 260 18.43 -29.45 41.60
N VAL A 261 19.47 -28.64 41.52
CA VAL A 261 19.93 -28.01 40.28
C VAL A 261 20.06 -29.06 39.16
N SER A 262 19.40 -28.83 38.03
CA SER A 262 19.39 -29.72 36.87
C SER A 262 20.81 -29.98 36.36
N LEU A 263 21.06 -31.18 35.84
CA LEU A 263 22.34 -31.57 35.23
C LEU A 263 22.78 -30.56 34.15
N VAL A 264 21.82 -30.02 33.38
CA VAL A 264 22.08 -28.99 32.35
C VAL A 264 22.56 -27.68 32.97
N GLN A 265 21.97 -27.29 34.10
CA GLN A 265 22.35 -26.09 34.83
C GLN A 265 23.74 -26.26 35.47
N LYS A 266 24.01 -27.42 36.09
CA LYS A 266 25.35 -27.79 36.57
C LYS A 266 26.40 -27.74 35.45
N HIS A 267 26.05 -28.15 34.23
CA HIS A 267 26.97 -28.09 33.10
C HIS A 267 27.19 -26.65 32.59
N ARG A 268 26.17 -25.79 32.64
CA ARG A 268 26.31 -24.37 32.30
C ARG A 268 27.16 -23.62 33.33
N ASP A 269 26.94 -23.89 34.61
CA ASP A 269 27.65 -23.25 35.69
C ASP A 269 29.11 -23.72 35.76
N SER A 270 29.39 -25.01 35.56
CA SER A 270 30.77 -25.51 35.45
C SER A 270 31.51 -24.95 34.23
N LYS A 271 30.83 -24.69 33.10
CA LYS A 271 31.43 -23.97 31.97
C LYS A 271 31.77 -22.51 32.31
N LYS A 272 30.92 -21.83 33.09
CA LYS A 272 31.19 -20.46 33.56
C LYS A 272 32.36 -20.42 34.54
N GLU A 273 32.44 -21.36 35.47
CA GLU A 273 33.56 -21.48 36.41
C GLU A 273 34.88 -21.75 35.69
N LYS A 274 34.92 -22.68 34.73
CA LYS A 274 36.12 -22.91 33.91
C LYS A 274 36.57 -21.64 33.16
N LYS A 275 35.62 -20.85 32.66
CA LYS A 275 35.92 -19.57 32.01
C LYS A 275 36.50 -18.55 32.99
N LYS A 276 35.96 -18.49 34.22
CA LYS A 276 36.42 -17.58 35.28
C LYS A 276 37.80 -17.98 35.82
N GLN A 277 38.06 -19.28 36.03
CA GLN A 277 39.37 -19.80 36.39
C GLN A 277 40.42 -19.48 35.32
N LYS A 278 40.09 -19.66 34.04
CA LYS A 278 40.99 -19.29 32.94
C LYS A 278 41.30 -17.79 32.88
N GLN A 279 40.36 -16.94 33.31
CA GLN A 279 40.61 -15.50 33.42
C GLN A 279 41.52 -15.17 34.62
N HIS A 280 41.27 -15.78 35.78
CA HIS A 280 42.11 -15.60 36.98
C HIS A 280 43.55 -16.09 36.76
N GLU A 281 43.72 -17.25 36.14
CA GLU A 281 45.04 -17.81 35.82
C GLU A 281 45.80 -16.92 34.84
N LYS A 282 45.10 -16.23 33.93
CA LYS A 282 45.69 -15.24 33.02
C LYS A 282 46.07 -13.94 33.76
N GLU A 283 45.24 -13.47 34.68
CA GLU A 283 45.49 -12.29 35.51
C GLU A 283 46.66 -12.52 36.50
N GLU A 284 46.80 -13.72 37.09
CA GLU A 284 47.95 -14.09 37.92
C GLU A 284 49.25 -14.26 37.12
N TRP A 285 49.16 -14.77 35.88
CA TRP A 285 50.33 -14.98 35.01
C TRP A 285 50.93 -13.66 34.49
N GLU A 286 50.12 -12.63 34.23
CA GLU A 286 50.57 -11.33 33.74
C GLU A 286 51.29 -10.48 34.81
N GLY A 287 51.18 -10.82 36.10
CA GLY A 287 51.72 -10.02 37.21
C GLY A 287 53.12 -10.39 37.72
N ASN A 288 53.63 -11.60 37.47
CA ASN A 288 54.79 -12.14 38.21
C ASN A 288 55.92 -12.76 37.36
N HIS A 289 55.95 -12.54 36.04
CA HIS A 289 57.03 -13.08 35.20
C HIS A 289 58.14 -12.03 34.96
N PRO A 290 59.45 -12.38 35.02
CA PRO A 290 60.56 -11.42 34.83
C PRO A 290 60.76 -10.96 33.38
N TRP A 291 59.80 -11.27 32.50
CA TRP A 291 59.85 -10.95 31.08
C TRP A 291 58.64 -10.10 30.73
N LYS A 292 58.90 -8.84 30.37
CA LYS A 292 57.86 -7.89 29.97
C LYS A 292 57.38 -8.23 28.55
N PRO A 293 56.07 -8.20 28.27
CA PRO A 293 55.57 -8.38 26.91
C PRO A 293 56.19 -7.35 25.96
N TRP A 294 56.70 -7.84 24.83
CA TRP A 294 57.47 -7.09 23.84
C TRP A 294 56.66 -5.91 23.29
N ASP A 295 57.17 -4.70 23.46
CA ASP A 295 56.49 -3.44 23.12
C ASP A 295 57.17 -2.83 21.88
N ARG A 296 56.49 -2.94 20.73
CA ARG A 296 57.04 -2.64 19.39
C ARG A 296 57.63 -1.23 19.29
N GLU A 297 57.09 -0.25 20.01
CA GLU A 297 57.57 1.14 19.91
C GLU A 297 58.79 1.42 20.79
N LYS A 298 58.96 0.65 21.88
CA LYS A 298 60.07 0.80 22.83
C LYS A 298 61.25 -0.14 22.53
N ASP A 299 60.95 -1.34 22.04
CA ASP A 299 61.96 -2.39 21.88
C ASP A 299 62.61 -2.42 20.48
N LEU A 300 62.12 -1.62 19.52
CA LEU A 300 62.58 -1.63 18.12
C LEU A 300 63.64 -0.58 17.79
N SER A 301 64.01 0.31 18.72
CA SER A 301 64.92 1.44 18.49
C SER A 301 66.32 1.31 19.13
N ALA A 302 66.67 0.15 19.69
CA ALA A 302 68.00 -0.08 20.28
C ALA A 302 69.05 -0.55 19.24
N GLY A 303 69.73 0.41 18.62
CA GLY A 303 71.16 0.38 18.28
C GLY A 303 71.73 -0.76 17.42
N ARG A 304 71.94 -0.49 16.12
CA ARG A 304 72.85 -1.29 15.27
C ARG A 304 74.27 -1.27 15.84
N GLN A 305 74.72 -2.36 16.47
CA GLN A 305 76.14 -2.59 16.73
C GLN A 305 76.75 -3.53 15.68
N LYS A 306 77.83 -3.06 15.06
CA LYS A 306 78.58 -3.70 13.98
C LYS A 306 79.50 -4.77 14.59
N ILE A 307 79.34 -6.05 14.22
CA ILE A 307 80.24 -7.12 14.66
C ILE A 307 80.69 -7.96 13.47
N ILE A 308 82.00 -8.19 13.39
CA ILE A 308 82.75 -8.90 12.35
C ILE A 308 82.68 -10.41 12.64
N ILE A 309 82.34 -11.24 11.63
CA ILE A 309 82.18 -12.69 11.79
C ILE A 309 83.47 -13.42 11.36
N GLY A 310 84.07 -14.16 12.30
CA GLY A 310 85.05 -15.23 12.06
C GLY A 310 84.39 -16.61 12.13
N ARG A 311 84.89 -17.57 11.34
CA ARG A 311 84.24 -18.82 10.91
C ARG A 311 84.84 -20.05 11.58
N ALA A 312 84.02 -20.92 12.18
CA ALA A 312 84.25 -22.36 12.41
C ALA A 312 83.08 -22.96 13.22
N ASN A 313 82.72 -24.23 13.17
CA ASN A 313 82.69 -25.29 12.15
C ASN A 313 81.94 -26.46 12.82
N CYS A 314 81.28 -27.28 12.00
CA CYS A 314 80.94 -28.70 12.23
C CYS A 314 79.79 -29.06 13.19
N THR A 315 79.04 -30.17 13.05
CA THR A 315 78.68 -31.14 11.99
C THR A 315 77.66 -32.08 12.66
N VAL A 316 76.61 -32.50 11.96
CA VAL A 316 75.59 -33.48 12.41
C VAL A 316 75.89 -34.86 11.80
N PRO A 317 75.49 -35.98 12.42
CA PRO A 317 74.67 -36.98 11.68
C PRO A 317 73.61 -37.66 12.59
N SER A 318 72.35 -37.91 12.22
CA SER A 318 71.72 -38.69 11.13
C SER A 318 71.72 -40.23 11.29
N SER A 319 70.53 -40.81 11.54
CA SER A 319 69.95 -42.07 10.96
C SER A 319 68.68 -42.44 11.77
N ARG A 320 67.44 -42.55 11.25
CA ARG A 320 66.77 -43.37 10.22
C ARG A 320 66.52 -44.85 10.63
N ARG A 321 65.22 -45.24 10.69
CA ARG A 321 64.58 -46.50 10.21
C ARG A 321 63.10 -46.54 10.68
N GLU A 322 62.11 -46.24 9.83
CA GLU A 322 61.29 -47.16 8.98
C GLU A 322 60.52 -48.24 9.78
N LEU A 323 59.21 -48.12 9.96
CA LEU A 323 58.06 -48.54 9.11
C LEU A 323 57.39 -49.82 9.65
N LYS A 324 56.11 -49.72 10.05
CA LYS A 324 55.05 -50.74 9.83
C LYS A 324 53.72 -50.28 10.43
N THR A 325 52.72 -50.11 9.58
CA THR A 325 51.30 -50.00 9.92
C THR A 325 50.64 -51.37 9.81
N PRO A 326 49.56 -51.64 10.57
CA PRO A 326 48.55 -52.59 10.14
C PRO A 326 47.13 -52.00 10.08
N MET A 327 46.40 -52.53 9.10
CA MET A 327 45.03 -52.29 8.69
C MET A 327 43.98 -52.95 9.62
N TYR A 328 42.87 -52.23 9.84
CA TYR A 328 41.45 -52.64 10.02
C TYR A 328 41.05 -53.78 10.96
N LYS A 329 40.13 -53.48 11.89
CA LYS A 329 38.67 -53.85 11.89
C LYS A 329 38.15 -53.85 13.33
N TRP A 330 37.03 -53.18 13.59
CA TRP A 330 36.16 -53.50 14.73
C TRP A 330 34.70 -53.48 14.28
N GLN A 331 34.04 -54.60 14.55
CA GLN A 331 32.60 -54.83 14.47
C GLN A 331 31.95 -54.39 15.79
N ASP A 332 30.72 -53.91 15.64
CA ASP A 332 29.66 -53.54 16.58
C ASP A 332 29.73 -54.08 18.02
N LEU A 333 29.58 -53.17 18.99
CA LEU A 333 28.57 -53.20 20.06
C LEU A 333 28.56 -51.88 20.85
#